data_AF-A0A526YDJ7-F1
#
_entry.id   AF-A0A526YDJ7-F1
#
_cell.length_a   1.000
_cell.length_b   1.000
_cell.length_c   1.000
_cell.angle_alpha   90.00
_cell.angle_beta   90.00
_cell.angle_gamma   90.00
#
_symmetry.space_group_name_H-M   'P 1'
#
loop_
_entity.id
_entity.type
_entity.pdbx_description
1 polymer ?
#
loop_
_entity_poly.entity_id
_entity_poly.type
_entity_poly.pdbx_seq_one_letter_code
_entity_poly.pdbx_strand_id
1 'polypeptide(L)'
;QDDAVSDQAQKIDAAPETATAGDWFEKDTAWSAEAISEKLDTSLENLFPDDPGTSERLGPDLTAQWKSASGNGSASSSDGFDVGDMAAGAITLREHVAEQVALAFADPAARLIASELADGLDEAGYMRADMAEIAT
;
A
#
# COMPACT_ATOMS: atom_id res chain seq x y z
N GLN A 1 -22.50 46.80 -30.34
CA GLN A 1 -21.28 46.05 -29.99
C GLN A 1 -21.79 44.74 -29.44
N ASP A 2 -21.57 43.65 -30.15
CA ASP A 2 -21.54 42.27 -29.65
C ASP A 2 -20.97 41.40 -30.77
N ASP A 3 -19.81 40.82 -30.44
CA ASP A 3 -19.22 39.54 -30.87
C ASP A 3 -19.21 39.08 -32.33
N ALA A 4 -17.99 39.02 -32.89
CA ALA A 4 -17.51 37.85 -33.63
C ALA A 4 -15.99 37.97 -33.88
N VAL A 5 -15.17 37.57 -32.90
CA VAL A 5 -13.80 37.12 -33.16
C VAL A 5 -13.85 35.60 -33.08
N SER A 6 -13.85 34.93 -34.23
CA SER A 6 -13.67 33.48 -34.28
C SER A 6 -12.31 33.18 -34.89
N ASP A 7 -11.50 32.63 -34.00
CA ASP A 7 -10.10 32.26 -34.06
C ASP A 7 -9.82 31.20 -35.14
N GLN A 8 -8.74 31.39 -35.89
CA GLN A 8 -8.29 30.47 -36.93
C GLN A 8 -7.61 29.27 -36.26
N ALA A 9 -8.26 28.11 -36.28
CA ALA A 9 -7.68 26.86 -35.80
C ALA A 9 -6.47 26.46 -36.67
N GLN A 10 -5.27 26.65 -36.14
CA GLN A 10 -4.01 26.17 -36.70
C GLN A 10 -3.98 24.63 -36.63
N LYS A 11 -3.91 24.03 -37.82
CA LYS A 11 -3.74 22.60 -38.09
C LYS A 11 -2.36 22.14 -37.63
N ILE A 12 -2.29 21.30 -36.60
CA ILE A 12 -1.06 20.62 -36.19
C ILE A 12 -1.04 19.27 -36.92
N ASP A 13 -0.24 19.18 -37.98
CA ASP A 13 0.13 17.92 -38.61
C ASP A 13 1.20 17.23 -37.74
N ALA A 14 0.87 16.10 -37.13
CA ALA A 14 1.82 15.21 -36.47
C ALA A 14 1.76 13.85 -37.17
N ALA A 15 2.79 13.57 -37.99
CA ALA A 15 3.02 12.24 -38.54
C ALA A 15 3.47 11.29 -37.41
N PRO A 16 3.00 10.02 -37.36
CA PRO A 16 3.48 9.08 -36.36
C PRO A 16 4.81 8.50 -36.82
N GLU A 17 5.88 8.79 -36.08
CA GLU A 17 7.15 8.09 -36.21
C GLU A 17 6.96 6.62 -35.80
N THR A 18 7.27 5.71 -36.73
CA THR A 18 7.24 4.27 -36.48
C THR A 18 8.39 3.91 -35.54
N ALA A 19 8.07 3.66 -34.27
CA ALA A 19 9.00 3.04 -33.33
C ALA A 19 9.51 1.71 -33.93
N THR A 20 10.81 1.64 -34.20
CA THR A 20 11.47 0.47 -34.75
C THR A 20 11.39 -0.70 -33.77
N ALA A 21 10.77 -1.79 -34.20
CA ALA A 21 10.61 -3.03 -33.42
C ALA A 21 11.93 -3.68 -32.94
N GLY A 22 13.08 -3.23 -33.42
CA GLY A 22 14.41 -3.71 -33.01
C GLY A 22 14.90 -3.19 -31.66
N ASP A 23 14.46 -2.01 -31.22
CA ASP A 23 14.95 -1.36 -29.99
C ASP A 23 14.44 -2.04 -28.70
N TRP A 24 13.37 -2.83 -28.82
CA TRP A 24 12.83 -3.62 -27.71
C TRP A 24 13.62 -4.91 -27.47
N PHE A 25 14.14 -5.54 -28.53
CA PHE A 25 14.82 -6.84 -28.44
C PHE A 25 16.26 -6.75 -27.91
N GLU A 26 16.99 -5.67 -28.22
CA GLU A 26 18.32 -5.43 -27.62
C GLU A 26 18.24 -5.12 -26.12
N LYS A 27 17.10 -4.57 -25.66
CA LYS A 27 16.89 -4.22 -24.26
C LYS A 27 16.63 -5.45 -23.37
N ASP A 28 16.02 -6.50 -23.94
CA ASP A 28 15.78 -7.77 -23.23
C ASP A 28 17.08 -8.50 -22.87
N THR A 29 18.14 -8.36 -23.67
CA THR A 29 19.44 -9.00 -23.38
C THR A 29 20.17 -8.36 -22.20
N ALA A 30 19.84 -7.10 -21.86
CA ALA A 30 20.36 -6.40 -20.69
C ALA A 30 19.60 -6.74 -19.38
N TRP A 31 18.49 -7.47 -19.48
CA TRP A 31 17.61 -7.89 -18.38
C TRP A 31 17.62 -9.42 -18.20
N SER A 32 18.74 -10.11 -18.46
CA SER A 32 18.81 -11.55 -18.12
C SER A 32 18.85 -11.73 -16.60
N ALA A 33 18.39 -12.90 -16.11
CA ALA A 33 18.42 -13.22 -14.68
C ALA A 33 19.86 -13.16 -14.13
N GLU A 34 20.86 -13.57 -14.91
CA GLU A 34 22.28 -13.47 -14.58
C GLU A 34 22.71 -12.00 -14.43
N ALA A 35 22.38 -11.14 -15.39
CA ALA A 35 22.80 -9.74 -15.38
C ALA A 35 22.16 -8.95 -14.22
N ILE A 36 20.95 -9.33 -13.80
CA ILE A 36 20.24 -8.70 -12.70
C ILE A 36 20.76 -9.21 -11.36
N SER A 37 20.91 -10.52 -11.22
CA SER A 37 21.44 -11.14 -9.99
C SER A 37 22.89 -10.73 -9.71
N GLU A 38 23.70 -10.53 -10.76
CA GLU A 38 25.07 -9.99 -10.62
C GLU A 38 25.07 -8.53 -10.14
N LYS A 39 24.14 -7.69 -10.62
CA LYS A 39 24.03 -6.29 -10.19
C LYS A 39 23.47 -6.13 -8.77
N LEU A 40 22.56 -7.03 -8.39
CA LEU A 40 21.90 -6.99 -7.09
C LEU A 40 22.66 -7.80 -6.03
N ASP A 41 23.69 -8.54 -6.42
CA ASP A 41 24.45 -9.45 -5.54
C ASP A 41 23.51 -10.37 -4.73
N THR A 42 22.46 -10.87 -5.40
CA THR A 42 21.42 -11.71 -4.78
C THR A 42 20.85 -12.70 -5.79
N SER A 43 20.62 -13.94 -5.35
CA SER A 43 20.00 -14.98 -6.18
C SER A 43 18.52 -14.73 -6.47
N LEU A 44 18.08 -15.04 -7.71
CA LEU A 44 16.68 -14.89 -8.14
C LEU A 44 15.89 -16.22 -8.14
N GLU A 45 16.37 -17.24 -7.44
CA GLU A 45 15.74 -18.58 -7.35
C GLU A 45 14.24 -18.56 -7.00
N ASN A 46 13.79 -17.60 -6.17
CA ASN A 46 12.37 -17.46 -5.82
C ASN A 46 11.49 -17.02 -6.99
N LEU A 47 12.06 -16.33 -7.99
CA LEU A 47 11.36 -15.74 -9.13
C LEU A 47 11.60 -16.54 -10.41
N PHE A 48 12.81 -17.08 -10.59
CA PHE A 48 13.23 -17.87 -11.74
C PHE A 48 13.83 -19.20 -11.25
N PRO A 49 13.00 -20.19 -10.87
CA PRO A 49 13.48 -21.46 -10.33
C PRO A 49 14.26 -22.31 -11.36
N ASP A 50 14.04 -22.08 -12.65
CA ASP A 50 14.77 -22.77 -13.72
C ASP A 50 16.08 -22.05 -14.10
N ASP A 51 16.20 -20.76 -13.78
CA ASP A 51 17.33 -19.91 -14.18
C ASP A 51 17.59 -18.81 -13.12
N PRO A 52 18.13 -19.18 -11.94
CA PRO A 52 18.25 -18.27 -10.80
C PRO A 52 19.30 -17.18 -10.98
N GLY A 53 20.01 -17.15 -12.11
CA GLY A 53 21.17 -16.30 -12.33
C GLY A 53 22.37 -16.75 -11.50
N THR A 54 22.61 -16.08 -10.37
CA THR A 54 23.64 -16.46 -9.41
C THR A 54 23.07 -17.37 -8.32
N SER A 55 23.80 -18.43 -7.95
CA SER A 55 23.43 -19.34 -6.87
C SER A 55 24.26 -19.03 -5.63
N GLU A 56 23.61 -18.57 -4.56
CA GLU A 56 24.25 -18.37 -3.26
C GLU A 56 24.46 -19.71 -2.56
N ARG A 57 25.70 -20.19 -2.53
CA ARG A 57 26.08 -21.33 -1.69
C ARG A 57 26.33 -20.84 -0.27
N LEU A 58 25.30 -20.90 0.57
CA LEU A 58 25.45 -20.65 2.00
C LEU A 58 26.48 -21.62 2.58
N GLY A 59 27.48 -21.09 3.28
CA GLY A 59 28.50 -21.90 3.95
C GLY A 59 27.90 -22.84 5.00
N PRO A 60 28.59 -23.95 5.35
CA PRO A 60 28.11 -24.92 6.34
C PRO A 60 27.84 -24.28 7.71
N ASP A 61 28.57 -23.20 8.04
CA ASP A 61 28.42 -22.44 9.29
C ASP A 61 27.08 -21.69 9.37
N LEU A 62 26.69 -21.02 8.28
CA LEU A 62 25.40 -20.33 8.20
C LEU A 62 24.23 -21.32 8.27
N THR A 63 24.38 -22.48 7.61
CA THR A 63 23.39 -23.56 7.67
C THR A 63 23.23 -24.12 9.09
N ALA A 64 24.34 -24.25 9.84
CA ALA A 64 24.30 -24.68 11.24
C ALA A 64 23.63 -23.64 12.15
N GLN A 65 23.87 -22.35 11.89
CA GLN A 65 23.30 -21.24 12.67
C GLN A 65 21.77 -21.13 12.50
N TRP A 66 21.27 -21.30 11.28
CA TRP A 66 19.82 -21.35 11.00
C TRP A 66 19.14 -22.58 11.62
N LYS A 67 19.80 -23.75 11.55
CA LYS A 67 19.29 -24.96 12.22
C LYS A 67 19.24 -24.80 13.74
N SER A 68 20.24 -24.15 14.34
CA SER A 68 20.28 -23.86 15.76
C SER A 68 19.20 -22.85 16.19
N ALA A 69 18.88 -21.86 15.37
CA ALA A 69 17.79 -20.91 15.64
C ALA A 69 16.40 -21.59 15.68
N SER A 70 16.18 -22.63 14.85
CA SER A 70 14.93 -23.41 14.90
C SER A 70 14.86 -24.40 16.08
N GLY A 71 16.00 -24.74 16.69
CA GLY A 71 16.12 -25.82 17.67
C GLY A 71 16.27 -25.36 19.12
N ASN A 72 16.46 -24.07 19.39
CA ASN A 72 16.83 -23.58 20.74
C ASN A 72 15.87 -22.56 21.36
N GLY A 73 14.67 -22.41 20.77
CA GLY A 73 13.53 -21.77 21.43
C GLY A 73 12.92 -22.73 22.45
N SER A 74 13.36 -22.59 23.69
CA SER A 74 12.77 -23.19 24.89
C SER A 74 11.27 -23.45 24.75
N ALA A 75 10.89 -24.70 25.00
CA ALA A 75 9.53 -25.16 25.26
C ALA A 75 8.96 -24.51 26.55
N SER A 76 8.81 -23.19 26.54
CA SER A 76 8.02 -22.46 27.51
C SER A 76 6.59 -22.38 26.97
N SER A 77 5.75 -23.27 27.48
CA SER A 77 4.29 -23.15 27.49
C SER A 77 3.63 -23.06 26.11
N SER A 78 3.24 -24.22 25.61
CA SER A 78 2.18 -24.40 24.61
C SER A 78 0.80 -24.01 25.18
N ASP A 79 0.68 -22.84 25.79
CA ASP A 79 -0.63 -22.19 25.87
C ASP A 79 -0.80 -21.45 24.54
N GLY A 80 -1.83 -21.83 23.81
CA GLY A 80 -1.96 -21.60 22.37
C GLY A 80 -1.69 -20.16 21.99
N PHE A 81 -0.70 -19.95 21.12
CA PHE A 81 -0.60 -18.72 20.35
C PHE A 81 -1.81 -18.71 19.39
N ASP A 82 -2.92 -18.12 19.82
CA ASP A 82 -4.12 -17.97 19.01
C ASP A 82 -3.89 -16.84 18.02
N VAL A 83 -3.85 -17.16 16.73
CA VAL A 83 -3.73 -16.17 15.64
C VAL A 83 -4.92 -15.20 15.68
N GLY A 84 -6.04 -15.58 16.29
CA GLY A 84 -7.19 -14.73 16.55
C GLY A 84 -6.92 -13.57 17.52
N ASP A 85 -5.98 -13.71 18.45
CA ASP A 85 -5.63 -12.65 19.42
C ASP A 85 -4.82 -11.51 18.77
N MET A 86 -4.27 -11.76 17.57
CA MET A 86 -3.51 -10.80 16.77
C MET A 86 -4.32 -10.24 15.60
N ALA A 87 -5.60 -10.61 15.47
CA ALA A 87 -6.46 -10.07 14.43
C ALA A 87 -6.82 -8.60 14.73
N ALA A 88 -6.66 -7.71 13.75
CA ALA A 88 -7.16 -6.35 13.86
C ALA A 88 -8.69 -6.38 14.03
N GLY A 89 -9.20 -5.67 15.03
CA GLY A 89 -10.64 -5.53 15.26
C GLY A 89 -11.36 -4.90 14.06
N ALA A 90 -12.65 -5.19 13.93
CA ALA A 90 -13.48 -4.53 12.92
C ALA A 90 -13.56 -3.02 13.18
N ILE A 91 -13.54 -2.22 12.11
CA ILE A 91 -13.70 -0.76 12.19
C ILE A 91 -15.04 -0.45 12.85
N THR A 92 -15.01 0.35 13.91
CA THR A 92 -16.19 0.79 14.64
C THR A 92 -16.91 1.91 13.90
N LEU A 93 -18.20 2.12 14.22
CA LEU A 93 -18.95 3.25 13.67
C LEU A 93 -18.28 4.59 14.03
N ARG A 94 -17.76 4.72 15.25
CA ARG A 94 -17.07 5.93 15.71
C ARG A 94 -15.84 6.23 14.86
N GLU A 95 -15.01 5.23 14.60
CA GLU A 95 -13.84 5.37 13.72
C GLU A 95 -14.26 5.78 12.31
N HIS A 96 -15.28 5.12 11.75
CA HIS A 96 -15.74 5.43 10.40
C HIS A 96 -16.29 6.86 10.28
N VAL A 97 -17.08 7.32 11.26
CA VAL A 97 -17.60 8.70 11.27
C VAL A 97 -16.49 9.71 11.47
N ALA A 98 -15.46 9.41 12.29
CA ALA A 98 -14.31 10.29 12.46
C ALA A 98 -13.54 10.50 11.14
N GLU A 99 -13.35 9.45 10.35
CA GLU A 99 -12.78 9.55 9.00
C GLU A 99 -13.64 10.42 8.07
N GLN A 100 -14.96 10.23 8.10
CA GLN A 100 -15.89 11.04 7.32
C GLN A 100 -15.82 12.51 7.71
N VAL A 101 -15.75 12.84 9.00
CA VAL A 101 -15.64 14.23 9.48
C VAL A 101 -14.36 14.89 8.98
N ALA A 102 -13.24 14.16 9.00
CA ALA A 102 -11.96 14.66 8.51
C ALA A 102 -12.00 15.02 7.01
N LEU A 103 -12.74 14.24 6.20
CA LEU A 103 -12.88 14.43 4.76
C LEU A 103 -13.97 15.43 4.35
N ALA A 104 -15.09 15.47 5.09
CA ALA A 104 -16.27 16.24 4.71
C ALA A 104 -16.15 17.74 5.03
N PHE A 105 -15.41 18.09 6.08
CA PHE A 105 -15.34 19.47 6.56
C PHE A 105 -13.94 20.05 6.37
N ALA A 106 -13.83 21.20 5.70
CA ALA A 106 -12.58 21.95 5.59
C ALA A 106 -12.36 22.93 6.76
N ASP A 107 -13.44 23.52 7.26
CA ASP A 107 -13.42 24.46 8.38
C ASP A 107 -13.10 23.76 9.71
N PRO A 108 -12.05 24.19 10.44
CA PRO A 108 -11.72 23.63 11.75
C PRO A 108 -12.85 23.73 12.78
N ALA A 109 -13.64 24.80 12.77
CA ALA A 109 -14.74 24.95 13.73
C ALA A 109 -15.85 23.93 13.45
N ALA A 110 -16.23 23.77 12.17
CA ALA A 110 -17.17 22.73 11.75
C ALA A 110 -16.68 21.31 12.10
N ARG A 111 -15.38 21.00 11.98
CA ARG A 111 -14.83 19.70 12.40
C ARG A 111 -15.00 19.43 13.89
N LEU A 112 -14.78 20.43 14.74
CA LEU A 112 -14.93 20.29 16.19
C LEU A 112 -16.39 20.03 16.58
N ILE A 113 -17.32 20.76 15.96
CA ILE A 113 -18.76 20.53 16.19
C ILE A 113 -19.14 19.13 15.71
N ALA A 114 -18.67 18.71 14.53
CA ALA A 114 -18.98 17.40 13.98
C ALA A 114 -18.39 16.26 14.82
N SER A 115 -17.20 16.42 15.40
CA SER A 115 -16.63 15.43 16.33
C SER A 115 -17.43 15.30 17.62
N GLU A 116 -17.87 16.42 18.20
CA GLU A 116 -18.73 16.41 19.40
C GLU A 116 -20.04 15.67 19.13
N LEU A 117 -20.68 15.95 17.99
CA LEU A 117 -21.90 15.25 17.57
C LEU A 117 -21.66 13.76 17.31
N ALA A 118 -20.52 13.40 16.70
CA ALA A 118 -20.17 12.00 16.44
C ALA A 118 -19.94 11.20 17.73
N ASP A 119 -19.37 11.82 18.76
CA ASP A 119 -19.14 11.20 20.06
C ASP A 119 -20.45 10.87 20.81
N GLY A 120 -21.54 11.58 20.49
CA GLY A 120 -22.88 11.35 21.01
C GLY A 120 -23.65 10.21 20.32
N LEU A 121 -23.11 9.58 19.27
CA LEU A 121 -23.76 8.47 18.57
C LEU A 121 -23.55 7.13 19.30
N ASP A 122 -24.59 6.30 19.34
CA ASP A 122 -24.47 4.89 19.73
C ASP A 122 -24.02 4.01 18.55
N GLU A 123 -23.79 2.72 18.82
CA GLU A 123 -23.32 1.75 17.83
C GLU A 123 -24.30 1.53 16.66
N ALA A 124 -25.58 1.84 16.86
CA ALA A 124 -26.61 1.78 15.82
C ALA A 124 -26.74 3.11 15.05
N GLY A 125 -25.97 4.14 15.43
CA GLY A 125 -25.96 5.46 14.80
C GLY A 125 -27.04 6.42 15.30
N TYR A 126 -27.64 6.16 16.47
CA TYR A 126 -28.61 7.07 17.07
C TYR A 126 -27.94 8.02 18.06
N MET A 127 -28.36 9.29 18.03
CA MET A 127 -27.92 10.31 18.98
C MET A 127 -28.43 10.00 20.39
N ARG A 128 -27.52 9.88 21.35
CA ARG A 128 -27.81 9.64 22.77
C ARG A 128 -27.63 10.88 23.65
N ALA A 129 -26.82 11.84 23.20
CA ALA A 129 -26.54 13.07 23.93
C ALA A 129 -27.71 14.07 23.85
N ASP A 130 -27.80 14.96 24.85
CA ASP A 130 -28.76 16.06 24.84
C ASP A 130 -28.27 17.18 23.92
N MET A 131 -29.03 17.44 22.86
CA MET A 131 -28.70 18.48 21.88
C MET A 131 -28.73 19.89 22.48
N ALA A 132 -29.52 20.13 23.52
CA ALA A 132 -29.56 21.42 24.19
C ALA A 132 -28.27 21.67 25.00
N GLU A 133 -27.70 20.62 25.58
CA GLU A 133 -26.42 20.67 26.30
C GLU A 133 -25.24 20.86 25.33
N ILE A 134 -25.26 20.17 24.19
CA ILE A 134 -24.22 20.34 23.15
C ILE A 134 -24.21 21.75 22.56
N ALA A 135 -25.36 22.42 22.49
CA ALA A 135 -25.50 23.73 21.86
C ALA A 135 -25.08 24.92 22.76
N THR A 136 -24.73 24.68 24.02
CA THR A 136 -24.33 25.71 25.00
C THR A 136 -22.86 26.08 24.92
#